data_AF-A0A1W9WRH0-F1
#
_entry.id   AF-A0A1W9WRH0-F1
#
_cell.length_a   1.000
_cell.length_b   1.000
_cell.length_c   1.000
_cell.angle_alpha   90.00
_cell.angle_beta   90.00
_cell.angle_gamma   90.00
#
_symmetry.space_group_name_H-M   'P 1'
#
loop_
_entity.id
_entity.type
_entity.pdbx_description
1 polymer ?
#
loop_
_entity_poly.entity_id
_entity_poly.type
_entity_poly.pdbx_seq_one_letter_code
_entity_poly.pdbx_strand_id
1 'polypeptide(L)'
;MIETPISLTEKESESLQFLARQMGKTPNELIKEAVAKLLNQFDEETLRKNRMAAAGIWRDRDDIPDLREMRGSAERFHLREEQK
;
A
#
# COMPACT_ATOMS: atom_id res chain seq x y z
N MET A 1 7.34 -0.16 -26.91
CA MET A 1 7.17 0.61 -25.66
C MET A 1 6.44 1.89 -25.99
N ILE A 2 5.49 2.32 -25.16
CA ILE A 2 4.82 3.61 -25.30
C ILE A 2 5.55 4.59 -24.36
N GLU A 3 6.01 5.72 -24.89
CA GLU A 3 6.57 6.80 -24.07
C GLU A 3 5.42 7.64 -23.51
N THR A 4 5.41 7.83 -22.20
CA THR A 4 4.40 8.65 -21.53
C THR A 4 5.10 9.82 -20.84
N PRO A 5 4.94 11.06 -21.35
CA PRO A 5 5.50 12.22 -20.67
C PRO A 5 4.78 12.43 -19.34
N ILE A 6 5.54 12.74 -18.30
CA ILE A 6 5.02 13.09 -16.98
C ILE A 6 5.46 14.51 -16.62
N SER A 7 4.57 15.26 -16.01
CA SER A 7 4.88 16.57 -15.47
C SER A 7 5.25 16.42 -14.00
N LEU A 8 6.41 16.94 -13.62
CA LEU A 8 6.89 16.98 -12.25
C LEU A 8 7.13 18.42 -11.85
N THR A 9 6.93 18.73 -10.58
CA THR A 9 7.46 19.97 -10.00
C THR A 9 8.98 19.93 -9.98
N GLU A 10 9.61 21.10 -9.87
CA GLU A 10 11.07 21.22 -9.77
C GLU A 10 11.61 20.39 -8.60
N LYS A 11 10.98 20.49 -7.42
CA LYS A 11 11.35 19.73 -6.23
C LYS A 11 11.24 18.21 -6.42
N GLU A 12 10.20 17.73 -7.10
CA GLU A 12 10.03 16.30 -7.40
C GLU A 12 11.10 15.80 -8.37
N SER A 13 11.43 16.60 -9.39
CA SER A 13 12.51 16.30 -10.34
C SER A 13 13.86 16.20 -9.65
N GLU A 14 14.20 17.17 -8.78
CA GLU A 14 15.43 17.16 -7.99
C GLU A 14 15.51 15.94 -7.07
N SER A 15 14.42 15.64 -6.36
CA SER A 15 14.33 14.49 -5.46
C SER A 15 14.48 13.17 -6.23
N LEU A 16 13.87 13.05 -7.40
CA LEU A 16 13.98 11.88 -8.26
C LEU A 16 15.42 11.69 -8.75
N GLN A 17 16.09 12.76 -9.18
CA GLN A 17 17.49 12.70 -9.60
C GLN A 17 18.42 12.30 -8.46
N PHE A 18 18.20 12.86 -7.27
CA PHE A 18 18.96 12.51 -6.07
C PHE A 18 18.84 11.03 -5.74
N LEU A 19 17.61 10.50 -5.71
CA LEU A 19 17.34 9.09 -5.43
C LEU A 19 17.92 8.17 -6.51
N ALA A 20 17.76 8.52 -7.79
CA ALA A 20 18.31 7.75 -8.90
C ALA A 20 19.84 7.62 -8.77
N ARG A 21 20.54 8.70 -8.44
CA ARG A 21 22.00 8.70 -8.18
C ARG A 21 22.37 7.82 -6.99
N GLN A 22 21.67 7.95 -5.86
CA GLN A 22 21.91 7.12 -4.68
C GLN A 22 21.75 5.62 -4.96
N MET A 23 20.82 5.26 -5.85
CA MET A 23 20.53 3.87 -6.20
C MET A 23 21.32 3.35 -7.41
N GLY A 24 22.17 4.18 -8.03
CA GLY A 24 22.93 3.81 -9.24
C GLY A 24 22.04 3.54 -10.46
N LYS A 25 20.89 4.22 -10.57
CA LYS A 25 19.89 4.06 -11.63
C LYS A 25 19.68 5.37 -12.38
N THR A 26 19.11 5.27 -13.58
CA THR A 26 18.55 6.44 -14.26
C THR A 26 17.19 6.81 -13.66
N PRO A 27 16.75 8.08 -13.75
CA PRO A 27 15.42 8.49 -13.32
C PRO A 27 14.30 7.68 -13.99
N ASN A 28 14.45 7.32 -15.27
CA ASN A 28 13.45 6.54 -16.00
C ASN A 28 13.35 5.10 -15.46
N GLU A 29 14.47 4.45 -15.16
CA GLU A 29 14.47 3.12 -14.53
C GLU A 29 13.80 3.17 -13.15
N LEU A 30 14.09 4.20 -12.36
CA LEU A 30 13.49 4.36 -11.04
C LEU A 30 11.96 4.58 -11.13
N ILE A 31 11.50 5.40 -12.08
CA ILE A 31 10.06 5.59 -12.34
C ILE A 31 9.41 4.26 -12.74
N LYS A 32 10.01 3.53 -13.71
CA LYS A 32 9.47 2.24 -14.17
C LYS A 32 9.38 1.23 -13.04
N GLU A 33 10.38 1.15 -12.17
CA GLU A 33 10.36 0.27 -11.01
C GLU A 33 9.30 0.70 -9.99
N ALA A 34 9.16 1.99 -9.72
CA ALA A 34 8.13 2.51 -8.82
C ALA A 34 6.72 2.18 -9.33
N VAL A 35 6.46 2.38 -10.62
CA VAL A 35 5.19 2.02 -11.27
C VAL A 35 4.97 0.52 -11.20
N ALA A 36 5.98 -0.31 -11.50
CA ALA A 36 5.85 -1.76 -11.42
C ALA A 36 5.53 -2.23 -9.99
N LYS A 37 6.18 -1.66 -8.97
CA LYS A 37 5.89 -1.96 -7.56
C LYS A 37 4.45 -1.57 -7.20
N LEU A 38 4.01 -0.39 -7.63
CA LEU A 38 2.64 0.07 -7.38
C LEU A 38 1.62 -0.87 -8.04
N LEU A 39 1.82 -1.22 -9.31
CA LEU A 39 0.94 -2.14 -10.01
C LEU A 39 0.89 -3.52 -9.34
N ASN A 40 2.03 -4.04 -8.89
CA ASN A 40 2.07 -5.30 -8.15
C ASN A 40 1.33 -5.25 -6.80
N GLN A 41 1.31 -4.09 -6.13
CA GLN A 41 0.54 -3.92 -4.89
C GLN A 41 -0.97 -3.98 -5.14
N PHE A 42 -1.43 -3.48 -6.28
CA PHE A 42 -2.83 -3.42 -6.66
C PHE A 42 -3.27 -4.51 -7.64
N ASP A 43 -2.37 -5.44 -7.96
CA ASP A 43 -2.68 -6.59 -8.80
C ASP A 43 -3.77 -7.42 -8.12
N GLU A 44 -4.93 -7.49 -8.77
CA GLU A 44 -6.13 -8.10 -8.22
C GLU A 44 -5.91 -9.59 -7.91
N GLU A 45 -5.11 -10.27 -8.72
CA GLU A 45 -4.75 -11.67 -8.49
C GLU A 45 -3.87 -11.82 -7.24
N THR A 46 -2.86 -10.97 -7.07
CA THR A 46 -2.01 -10.92 -5.87
C THR A 46 -2.82 -10.59 -4.63
N LEU A 47 -3.68 -9.57 -4.69
CA LEU A 47 -4.57 -9.19 -3.59
C LEU A 47 -5.54 -10.32 -3.25
N ARG A 48 -6.13 -10.99 -4.25
CA ARG A 48 -7.00 -12.14 -4.06
C ARG A 48 -6.24 -13.32 -3.44
N LYS A 49 -5.04 -13.65 -3.93
CA LYS A 49 -4.19 -14.71 -3.37
C LYS A 49 -3.87 -14.43 -1.90
N ASN A 50 -3.48 -13.20 -1.57
CA ASN A 50 -3.19 -12.80 -0.19
C ASN A 50 -4.43 -12.92 0.71
N ARG A 51 -5.61 -12.45 0.24
CA ARG A 51 -6.87 -12.61 0.96
C ARG A 51 -7.24 -14.09 1.17
N MET A 52 -7.05 -14.93 0.15
CA MET A 52 -7.33 -16.36 0.26
C MET A 52 -6.34 -17.09 1.17
N ALA A 53 -5.05 -16.74 1.13
CA ALA A 53 -4.06 -17.28 2.05
C ALA A 53 -4.36 -16.92 3.51
N ALA A 54 -4.93 -15.73 3.73
CA ALA A 54 -5.39 -15.31 5.05
C ALA A 54 -6.76 -15.87 5.47
N ALA A 55 -7.52 -16.42 4.51
CA ALA A 55 -8.88 -16.88 4.77
C ALA A 55 -8.86 -18.12 5.68
N GLY A 56 -9.47 -17.98 6.86
CA GLY A 56 -9.60 -19.08 7.81
C GLY A 56 -8.43 -19.26 8.77
N ILE A 57 -7.40 -18.39 8.75
CA ILE A 57 -6.31 -18.42 9.76
C ILE A 57 -6.88 -18.39 11.20
N TRP A 58 -8.03 -17.74 11.39
CA TRP A 58 -8.66 -17.56 12.70
C TRP A 58 -9.90 -18.44 12.90
N ARG A 59 -10.18 -19.38 11.98
CA ARG A 59 -11.42 -20.18 12.01
C ARG A 59 -11.52 -21.05 13.25
N ASP A 60 -10.39 -21.67 13.63
CA ASP A 60 -10.35 -22.66 14.70
C ASP A 60 -9.67 -22.11 15.97
N ARG A 61 -9.51 -20.78 16.04
CA ARG A 61 -8.98 -20.09 17.22
C ARG A 61 -10.12 -19.81 18.19
N ASP A 62 -9.98 -20.31 19.41
CA ASP A 62 -10.91 -20.14 20.54
C ASP A 62 -10.47 -19.01 21.50
N ASP A 63 -9.27 -18.46 21.30
CA ASP A 63 -8.68 -17.39 22.10
C ASP A 63 -9.06 -15.98 21.61
N ILE A 64 -9.87 -15.88 20.55
CA ILE A 64 -10.29 -14.61 19.97
C ILE A 64 -11.57 -14.13 20.67
N PRO A 65 -11.60 -12.91 21.24
CA PRO A 65 -12.80 -12.35 21.85
C PRO A 65 -13.98 -12.23 20.88
N ASP A 66 -15.20 -12.05 21.40
CA ASP A 66 -16.39 -11.89 20.56
C ASP A 66 -16.19 -10.76 19.53
N LEU A 67 -16.23 -11.13 18.25
CA LEU A 67 -15.96 -10.22 17.13
C LEU A 67 -16.95 -9.04 17.06
N ARG A 68 -18.19 -9.23 17.52
CA ARG A 68 -19.20 -8.17 17.57
C ARG A 68 -18.87 -7.16 18.66
N GLU A 69 -18.43 -7.63 19.83
CA GLU A 69 -17.99 -6.75 20.90
C GLU A 69 -16.74 -5.96 20.50
N MET A 70 -15.78 -6.64 19.87
CA MET A 70 -14.57 -5.99 19.34
C MET A 70 -14.91 -4.91 18.32
N ARG A 71 -15.77 -5.21 17.33
CA ARG A 71 -16.20 -4.23 16.31
C ARG A 71 -16.89 -3.03 16.95
N GLY A 72 -17.85 -3.27 17.84
CA GLY A 72 -18.55 -2.18 18.53
C GLY A 72 -17.60 -1.32 19.38
N SER A 73 -16.58 -1.92 20.00
CA SER A 73 -15.57 -1.17 20.77
C SER A 73 -14.71 -0.27 19.88
N ALA A 74 -14.29 -0.76 18.71
CA ALA A 74 -13.50 -0.01 17.74
C ALA A 74 -14.28 1.16 17.14
N GLU A 75 -15.56 0.96 16.79
CA GLU A 75 -16.46 2.01 16.31
C GLU A 75 -16.64 3.12 17.37
N ARG A 76 -16.83 2.74 18.63
CA ARG A 76 -16.90 3.70 19.76
C ARG A 76 -15.58 4.42 20.03
N PHE A 77 -14.44 3.83 19.70
CA PHE A 77 -13.14 4.50 19.79
C PHE A 77 -12.97 5.52 18.67
N HIS A 78 -13.35 5.18 17.43
CA HIS A 78 -13.23 6.07 16.28
C HIS A 78 -14.08 7.35 16.45
N LEU A 79 -15.33 7.20 16.91
CA LEU A 79 -16.23 8.33 17.18
C LEU A 79 -15.75 9.29 18.29
N ARG A 80 -14.85 8.83 19.18
CA ARG A 80 -14.29 9.68 20.25
C ARG A 80 -13.09 10.50 19.80
N GLU A 81 -12.41 10.07 18.75
CA GLU A 81 -11.27 10.79 18.18
C GLU A 81 -11.72 11.92 17.23
N GLU A 82 -12.90 11.81 16.62
CA GLU A 82 -13.47 12.87 15.76
C GLU A 82 -14.13 14.03 16.53
N GLN A 83 -14.28 13.92 17.85
CA GLN A 83 -14.93 14.91 18.72
C GLN A 83 -13.94 15.73 19.56
N LYS A 84 -12.65 15.65 19.24
CA LYS A 84 -11.55 16.44 19.84
C LYS A 84 -10.91 17.34 18.79
#